data_AF-A0A9E5Q399-F1
#
_entry.id   AF-A0A9E5Q399-F1
#
_cell.length_a   1.000
_cell.length_b   1.000
_cell.length_c   1.000
_cell.angle_alpha   90.00
_cell.angle_beta   90.00
_cell.angle_gamma   90.00
#
_symmetry.space_group_name_H-M   'P 1'
#
loop_
_entity.id
_entity.type
_entity.pdbx_description
1 polymer ?
#
loop_
_entity_poly.entity_id
_entity_poly.type
_entity_poly.pdbx_seq_one_letter_code
_entity_poly.pdbx_strand_id
1 'polypeptide(L)' 'MLLLDEGAIDVQVEDGIVELGGSVPTRTEARLLEELARRVDGVIRLQSAVRY' A
#
# COMPACT_ATOMS: atom_id res chain seq x y z
N MET A 1 -19.58 -7.84 -9.16
CA MET A 1 -19.00 -7.68 -7.81
C MET A 1 -17.58 -8.19 -7.89
N LEU A 2 -16.58 -7.31 -7.74
CA LEU A 2 -15.19 -7.71 -7.73
C LEU A 2 -14.88 -8.27 -6.34
N LEU A 3 -14.70 -9.58 -6.25
CA LEU A 3 -14.14 -10.22 -5.06
C LEU A 3 -12.63 -10.02 -5.17
N LEU A 4 -12.10 -9.01 -4.49
CA LEU A 4 -10.67 -8.98 -4.20
C LEU A 4 -10.46 -10.03 -3.11
N ASP A 5 -9.45 -10.89 -3.26
CA ASP A 5 -9.00 -11.74 -2.17
C ASP A 5 -8.58 -10.81 -1.01
N GLU A 6 -9.46 -10.65 -0.03
CA GLU A 6 -9.20 -9.89 1.18
C GLU A 6 -8.06 -10.57 1.95
N GLY A 7 -6.96 -9.85 2.19
CA GLY A 7 -6.15 -10.14 3.38
C GLY A 7 -4.64 -10.30 3.22
N ALA A 8 -4.01 -9.72 2.20
CA ALA A 8 -2.55 -9.58 2.22
C ALA A 8 -2.10 -8.15 2.55
N ILE A 9 -2.82 -7.13 2.06
CA ILE A 9 -2.41 -5.73 2.15
C ILE A 9 -3.59 -4.86 2.52
N ASP A 10 -3.39 -4.02 3.54
CA ASP A 10 -4.30 -2.98 3.99
C ASP A 10 -3.76 -1.61 3.55
N VAL A 11 -4.64 -0.74 3.06
CA VAL A 11 -4.28 0.60 2.57
C VAL A 11 -5.25 1.60 3.15
N GLN A 12 -4.74 2.52 3.96
CA GLN A 12 -5.52 3.59 4.56
C GLN A 12 -5.00 4.94 4.08
N VAL A 13 -5.90 5.87 3.80
CA VAL A 13 -5.54 7.22 3.35
C VAL A 13 -6.30 8.24 4.19
N GLU A 14 -5.56 9.05 4.93
CA GLU A 14 -6.11 10.10 5.79
C GLU A 14 -5.30 11.39 5.61
N ASP A 15 -5.96 12.49 5.24
CA ASP A 15 -5.35 13.82 5.04
C ASP A 15 -4.08 13.84 4.17
N GLY A 16 -4.04 13.02 3.12
CA GLY A 16 -2.89 12.90 2.21
C GLY A 16 -1.73 12.07 2.78
N ILE A 17 -1.92 11.43 3.93
CA ILE A 17 -1.02 10.41 4.47
C ILE A 17 -1.57 9.05 4.07
N VAL A 18 -0.76 8.28 3.33
CA VAL A 18 -1.07 6.91 2.96
C VAL A 18 -0.32 5.96 3.88
N GLU A 19 -1.04 5.01 4.47
CA GLU A 19 -0.51 3.95 5.30
C GLU A 19 -0.73 2.60 4.61
N LEU A 20 0.37 1.89 4.36
CA LEU A 20 0.39 0.55 3.78
C LEU A 20 0.75 -0.47 4.87
N GLY A 21 -0.14 -1.42 5.14
CA GLY A 21 0.07 -2.51 6.08
C GLY A 21 -0.07 -3.87 5.41
N GLY A 22 0.53 -4.91 6.00
CA GLY A 22 0.32 -6.30 5.57
C GLY A 22 1.58 -7.03 5.13
N SER A 23 1.42 -8.08 4.33
CA SER A 23 2.50 -8.94 3.85
C SER A 23 2.40 -9.19 2.35
N VAL A 24 3.47 -8.94 1.62
CA VAL A 24 3.63 -9.32 0.21
C VAL A 24 4.59 -10.51 0.09
N PRO A 25 4.50 -11.32 -0.97
CA PRO A 25 5.39 -12.46 -1.13
C PRO A 25 6.85 -12.09 -1.46
N THR A 26 7.13 -10.87 -1.96
CA THR A 26 8.48 -10.46 -2.33
C THR A 26 8.80 -8.99 -2.01
N ARG A 27 10.09 -8.70 -1.80
CA ARG A 27 10.63 -7.32 -1.70
C ARG A 27 10.26 -6.45 -2.90
N THR A 28 10.23 -7.04 -4.09
CA THR A 28 9.95 -6.32 -5.34
C THR A 28 8.51 -5.83 -5.35
N GLU A 29 7.56 -6.65 -4.92
CA GLU A 29 6.16 -6.26 -4.80
C GLU A 29 5.95 -5.17 -3.75
N ALA A 30 6.64 -5.24 -2.60
CA ALA A 30 6.57 -4.18 -1.58
C ALA A 30 6.99 -2.83 -2.19
N ARG A 31 8.09 -2.82 -2.94
CA ARG A 31 8.58 -1.60 -3.59
C ARG A 31 7.62 -1.10 -4.67
N LEU A 32 7.06 -1.99 -5.49
CA LEU A 32 6.09 -1.61 -6.52
C LEU A 32 4.83 -1.02 -5.90
N LEU A 33 4.34 -1.61 -4.81
CA LEU A 33 3.19 -1.12 -4.07
C LEU A 33 3.44 0.29 -3.52
N GLU A 34 4.61 0.53 -2.92
CA GLU A 34 4.98 1.86 -2.43
C GLU A 34 5.05 2.90 -3.55
N GLU A 35 5.65 2.56 -4.70
CA GLU A 35 5.73 3.46 -5.86
C GLU A 35 4.35 3.79 -6.43
N LEU A 36 3.45 2.81 -6.49
CA LEU A 36 2.08 3.03 -6.94
C LEU A 36 1.31 3.93 -5.96
N ALA A 37 1.46 3.69 -4.66
CA ALA A 37 0.82 4.51 -3.63
C ALA A 37 1.32 5.96 -3.66
N ARG A 38 2.61 6.21 -3.92
CA ARG A 38 3.17 7.57 -4.07
C ARG A 38 2.63 8.34 -5.27
N ARG A 39 2.17 7.64 -6.30
CA ARG A 39 1.63 8.26 -7.52
C ARG A 39 0.19 8.70 -7.39
N VAL A 40 -0.47 8.37 -6.28
CA VAL A 40 -1.84 8.84 -6.05
C VAL A 40 -1.80 10.35 -5.81
N ASP A 41 -2.54 11.09 -6.62
CA ASP A 41 -2.60 12.54 -6.51
C ASP A 41 -3.15 12.94 -5.13
N GLY A 42 -2.43 13.81 -4.41
CA GLY A 42 -2.76 14.21 -3.05
C GLY A 42 -2.00 13.46 -1.95
N VAL A 43 -1.14 12.48 -2.29
CA VAL A 43 -0.21 11.89 -1.31
C VAL A 43 0.86 12.90 -0.93
N ILE A 44 0.81 13.34 0.33
CA ILE A 44 1.81 14.20 0.97
C ILE A 44 2.88 13.32 1.64
N ARG A 45 2.48 12.16 2.18
CA ARG A 45 3.35 11.20 2.87
C ARG A 45 2.90 9.78 2.64
N LEU A 46 3.88 8.87 2.51
CA LEU A 46 3.65 7.43 2.47
C LEU A 46 4.39 6.78 3.64
N GLN A 47 3.67 5.99 4.43
CA GLN A 47 4.19 5.12 5.46
C GLN A 47 3.97 3.66 5.05
N SER A 48 5.02 2.86 5.11
CA SER A 48 4.98 1.45 4.73
C SER A 48 5.42 0.59 5.91
N ALA A 49 4.52 -0.29 6.35
CA ALA A 49 4.76 -1.32 7.36
C ALA A 49 4.66 -2.73 6.75
N VAL A 50 4.78 -2.83 5.43
CA VAL A 50 4.63 -4.07 4.66
C VAL A 50 5.82 -5.00 4.89
N ARG A 51 5.54 -6.28 5.17
CA ARG A 51 6.55 -7.34 5.36
C ARG A 51 6.62 -8.25 4.12
N TYR A 52 7.77 -8.86 3.88
CA TYR A 52 8.03 -9.82 2.80
C TYR A 52 8.88 -10.98 3.28
#